data_AF-A0A0N4VNI5-F1
#
_entry.id   AF-A0A0N4VNI5-F1
#
_cell.length_a   1.000
_cell.length_b   1.000
_cell.length_c   1.000
_cell.angle_alpha   90.00
_cell.angle_beta   90.00
_cell.angle_gamma   90.00
#
_symmetry.space_group_name_H-M   'P 1'
#
loop_
_entity.id
_entity.type
_entity.pdbx_description
1 polymer ?
#
loop_
_entity_poly.entity_id
_entity_poly.type
_entity_poly.pdbx_seq_one_letter_code
_entity_poly.pdbx_strand_id
1 'polypeptide(L)'
;MITEGETNHEKLLDKNDEFISALVAPLADVDDQLDDDEIQKLPYQLQYYDGNRCQDHLIVKKLIEALYQLCATKHGRTVLRAKGIYAILRELDKATNTGISSTTSAIKSSANDATGVAVSNAKEAKSCYMIVDSAQTSTLHSLIGILIRYETEMDVDPNL
;
A
#
# COMPACT_ATOMS: atom_id res chain seq x y z
N MET A 1 -17.57 19.94 -19.77
CA MET A 1 -17.82 21.16 -18.98
C MET A 1 -16.84 21.14 -17.83
N ILE A 2 -16.06 22.21 -17.62
CA ILE A 2 -15.21 22.33 -16.43
C ILE A 2 -16.01 23.17 -15.44
N THR A 3 -16.34 22.59 -14.30
CA THR A 3 -17.03 23.24 -13.18
C THR A 3 -16.06 24.21 -12.51
N GLU A 4 -16.38 25.51 -12.56
CA GLU A 4 -15.62 26.57 -11.88
C GLU A 4 -15.85 26.46 -10.36
N GLY A 5 -14.94 25.76 -9.67
CA GLY A 5 -14.96 25.61 -8.22
C GLY A 5 -14.23 24.37 -7.70
N GLU A 6 -14.18 23.29 -8.49
CA GLU A 6 -13.60 22.03 -8.05
C GLU A 6 -12.06 22.10 -7.96
N THR A 7 -11.52 21.65 -6.82
CA THR A 7 -10.06 21.52 -6.64
C THR A 7 -9.50 20.41 -7.54
N ASN A 8 -8.18 20.42 -7.79
CA ASN A 8 -7.55 19.39 -8.61
C ASN A 8 -7.74 17.97 -8.03
N HIS A 9 -7.89 17.82 -6.71
CA HIS A 9 -8.16 16.51 -6.10
C HIS A 9 -9.60 16.05 -6.34
N GLU A 10 -10.58 16.95 -6.34
CA GLU A 10 -11.98 16.60 -6.69
C GLU A 10 -12.12 16.14 -8.15
N LYS A 11 -11.32 16.72 -9.05
CA LYS A 11 -11.27 16.31 -10.48
C LYS A 11 -10.57 14.98 -10.72
N LEU A 12 -9.56 14.66 -9.91
CA LEU A 12 -8.84 13.38 -9.98
C LEU A 12 -9.59 12.26 -9.24
N LEU A 13 -10.32 12.60 -8.19
CA LEU A 13 -11.10 11.67 -7.35
C LEU A 13 -12.59 11.80 -7.66
N ASP A 14 -12.90 11.74 -8.95
CA ASP A 14 -14.27 11.82 -9.45
C ASP A 14 -15.09 10.57 -9.10
N LYS A 15 -16.37 10.56 -9.49
CA LYS A 15 -17.30 9.48 -9.19
C LYS A 15 -17.11 8.22 -10.05
N ASN A 16 -16.27 8.27 -11.09
CA ASN A 16 -16.05 7.15 -12.00
C ASN A 16 -14.96 6.20 -11.46
N ASP A 17 -14.19 6.65 -10.46
CA ASP A 17 -13.08 5.93 -9.82
C ASP A 17 -11.96 5.47 -10.78
N GLU A 18 -11.97 5.84 -12.07
CA GLU A 18 -11.04 5.30 -13.06
C GLU A 18 -9.57 5.63 -12.71
N PHE A 19 -9.31 6.89 -12.32
CA PHE A 19 -7.98 7.33 -11.90
C PHE A 19 -7.51 6.64 -10.61
N ILE A 20 -8.34 6.59 -9.56
CA ILE A 20 -7.95 5.95 -8.28
C ILE A 20 -7.79 4.43 -8.45
N SER A 21 -8.60 3.79 -9.27
CA SER A 21 -8.48 2.36 -9.60
C SER A 21 -7.18 2.08 -10.35
N ALA A 22 -6.84 2.88 -11.37
CA ALA A 22 -5.58 2.76 -12.10
C ALA A 22 -4.34 3.04 -11.23
N LEU A 23 -4.46 3.92 -10.23
CA LEU A 23 -3.38 4.24 -9.28
C LEU A 23 -3.16 3.11 -8.24
N VAL A 24 -4.23 2.40 -7.86
CA VAL A 24 -4.22 1.42 -6.77
C VAL A 24 -4.10 -0.03 -7.27
N ALA A 25 -4.59 -0.36 -8.47
CA ALA A 25 -4.45 -1.71 -9.05
C ALA A 25 -3.00 -2.24 -9.03
N PRO A 26 -1.95 -1.46 -9.37
CA PRO A 26 -0.57 -1.96 -9.30
C PRO A 26 -0.03 -2.15 -7.87
N LEU A 27 -0.80 -1.75 -6.84
CA LEU A 27 -0.50 -1.96 -5.42
C LEU A 27 -1.31 -3.12 -4.80
N ALA A 28 -2.39 -3.56 -5.46
CA ALA A 28 -3.18 -4.71 -5.05
C ALA A 28 -2.56 -6.03 -5.53
N ASP A 29 -2.89 -7.13 -4.85
CA ASP A 29 -2.48 -8.47 -5.20
C ASP A 29 -3.64 -9.47 -5.00
N VAL A 30 -3.70 -10.53 -5.80
CA VAL A 30 -4.71 -11.60 -5.67
C VAL A 30 -4.59 -12.38 -4.35
N ASP A 31 -3.39 -12.40 -3.75
CA ASP A 31 -3.14 -13.01 -2.43
C ASP A 31 -3.50 -12.08 -1.25
N ASP A 32 -3.91 -10.83 -1.48
CA ASP A 32 -4.25 -9.86 -0.42
C ASP A 32 -5.47 -10.35 0.42
N GLN A 33 -5.31 -10.42 1.74
CA GLN A 33 -6.33 -10.96 2.64
C GLN A 33 -7.30 -9.87 3.10
N LEU A 34 -8.34 -9.64 2.28
CA LEU A 34 -9.43 -8.70 2.51
C LEU A 34 -10.71 -9.43 2.92
N ASP A 35 -11.49 -8.83 3.83
CA ASP A 35 -12.83 -9.33 4.17
C ASP A 35 -13.93 -8.76 3.23
N ASP A 36 -15.12 -9.35 3.26
CA ASP A 36 -16.25 -8.96 2.38
C ASP A 36 -16.63 -7.47 2.54
N ASP A 37 -16.55 -6.93 3.76
CA ASP A 37 -16.87 -5.53 4.06
C ASP A 37 -15.77 -4.59 3.53
N GLU A 38 -14.50 -5.01 3.49
CA GLU A 38 -13.40 -4.29 2.87
C GLU A 38 -13.49 -4.32 1.34
N ILE A 39 -13.75 -5.50 0.76
CA ILE A 39 -13.94 -5.69 -0.69
C ILE A 39 -15.10 -4.83 -1.18
N GLN A 40 -16.26 -4.82 -0.50
CA GLN A 40 -17.43 -4.03 -0.91
C GLN A 40 -17.16 -2.52 -0.98
N LYS A 41 -16.18 -2.00 -0.22
CA LYS A 41 -15.80 -0.58 -0.24
C LYS A 41 -14.89 -0.21 -1.42
N LEU A 42 -14.18 -1.18 -2.00
CA LEU A 42 -13.25 -0.92 -3.10
C LEU A 42 -13.98 -0.39 -4.34
N PRO A 43 -13.30 0.41 -5.21
CA PRO A 43 -13.77 0.67 -6.57
C PRO A 43 -14.15 -0.62 -7.29
N TYR A 44 -15.19 -0.58 -8.13
CA TYR A 44 -15.76 -1.79 -8.76
C TYR A 44 -14.72 -2.66 -9.51
N GLN A 45 -13.74 -2.02 -10.15
CA GLN A 45 -12.64 -2.69 -10.87
C GLN A 45 -11.71 -3.51 -9.95
N LEU A 46 -11.68 -3.20 -8.66
CA LEU A 46 -10.82 -3.85 -7.66
C LEU A 46 -11.55 -4.91 -6.81
N GLN A 47 -12.89 -4.96 -6.84
CA GLN A 47 -13.68 -5.94 -6.08
C GLN A 47 -13.49 -7.39 -6.55
N TYR A 48 -13.05 -7.56 -7.80
CA TYR A 48 -12.78 -8.85 -8.45
C TYR A 48 -11.39 -8.88 -9.08
N TYR A 49 -10.41 -8.22 -8.45
CA TYR A 49 -9.05 -8.14 -8.96
C TYR A 49 -8.33 -9.50 -8.86
N ASP A 50 -7.89 -10.03 -9.99
CA ASP A 50 -7.13 -11.27 -10.13
C ASP A 50 -5.67 -11.03 -10.55
N GLY A 51 -5.24 -9.76 -10.55
CA GLY A 51 -3.89 -9.35 -10.91
C GLY A 51 -2.88 -9.50 -9.77
N ASN A 52 -1.62 -9.27 -10.09
CA ASN A 52 -0.51 -9.31 -9.14
C ASN A 52 0.07 -7.90 -8.95
N ARG A 53 0.64 -7.64 -7.78
CA ARG A 53 1.28 -6.38 -7.44
C ARG A 53 2.46 -6.08 -8.36
N CYS A 54 2.66 -4.79 -8.65
CA CYS A 54 3.79 -4.33 -9.44
C CYS A 54 5.12 -4.71 -8.77
N GLN A 55 6.00 -5.38 -9.53
CA GLN A 55 7.30 -5.83 -9.05
C GLN A 55 8.37 -4.71 -9.07
N ASP A 56 8.09 -3.58 -9.74
CA ASP A 56 9.00 -2.44 -9.78
C ASP A 56 8.81 -1.55 -8.54
N HIS A 57 9.75 -1.65 -7.60
CA HIS A 57 9.77 -0.87 -6.37
C HIS A 57 9.79 0.65 -6.59
N LEU A 58 10.34 1.16 -7.70
CA LEU A 58 10.32 2.59 -8.01
C LEU A 58 8.91 3.03 -8.44
N ILE A 59 8.19 2.21 -9.19
CA ILE A 59 6.78 2.46 -9.53
C ILE A 59 5.93 2.43 -8.26
N VAL A 60 6.04 1.38 -7.45
CA VAL A 60 5.34 1.25 -6.15
C VAL A 60 5.61 2.46 -5.25
N LYS A 61 6.88 2.91 -5.12
CA LYS A 61 7.24 4.15 -4.41
C LYS A 61 6.44 5.37 -4.89
N LYS A 62 6.38 5.58 -6.21
CA LYS A 62 5.74 6.76 -6.80
C LYS A 62 4.22 6.73 -6.67
N LEU A 63 3.59 5.55 -6.69
CA LEU A 63 2.17 5.38 -6.40
C LEU A 63 1.84 5.69 -4.93
N ILE A 64 2.67 5.23 -3.98
CA ILE A 64 2.56 5.57 -2.55
C ILE A 64 2.73 7.09 -2.33
N GLU A 65 3.74 7.71 -2.94
CA GLU A 65 3.95 9.16 -2.87
C GLU A 65 2.76 9.96 -3.46
N ALA A 66 2.15 9.49 -4.55
CA ALA A 66 0.96 10.10 -5.14
C ALA A 66 -0.28 9.98 -4.24
N LEU A 67 -0.52 8.81 -3.63
CA LEU A 67 -1.58 8.63 -2.63
C LEU A 67 -1.37 9.55 -1.41
N TYR A 68 -0.12 9.74 -0.97
CA TYR A 68 0.20 10.67 0.12
C TYR A 68 -0.09 12.14 -0.26
N GLN A 69 0.18 12.54 -1.51
CA GLN A 69 -0.19 13.86 -2.01
C GLN A 69 -1.71 14.06 -2.03
N LEU A 70 -2.50 13.08 -2.47
CA LEU A 70 -3.97 13.16 -2.46
C LEU A 70 -4.53 13.38 -1.04
N CYS A 71 -3.90 12.74 -0.03
CA CYS A 71 -4.23 12.92 1.39
C CYS A 71 -3.96 14.33 1.96
N ALA A 72 -3.32 15.25 1.22
CA ALA A 72 -3.14 16.63 1.65
C ALA A 72 -4.47 17.38 1.85
N THR A 73 -5.52 17.05 1.08
CA THR A 73 -6.85 17.67 1.21
C THR A 73 -7.81 16.80 2.01
N LYS A 74 -8.78 17.45 2.68
CA LYS A 74 -9.88 16.76 3.37
C LYS A 74 -10.66 15.86 2.40
N HIS A 75 -11.01 16.39 1.22
CA HIS A 75 -11.69 15.63 0.18
C HIS A 75 -10.94 14.33 -0.17
N GLY A 76 -9.63 14.40 -0.44
CA GLY A 76 -8.84 13.21 -0.76
C GLY A 76 -8.84 12.18 0.36
N ARG A 77 -8.62 12.60 1.62
CA ARG A 77 -8.71 11.68 2.78
C ARG A 77 -10.10 11.06 2.94
N THR A 78 -11.17 11.82 2.70
CA THR A 78 -12.54 11.29 2.76
C THR A 78 -12.80 10.25 1.67
N VAL A 79 -12.41 10.52 0.41
CA VAL A 79 -12.60 9.58 -0.69
C VAL A 79 -11.74 8.33 -0.50
N LEU A 80 -10.45 8.45 -0.20
CA LEU A 80 -9.55 7.29 -0.03
C LEU A 80 -10.01 6.36 1.12
N ARG A 81 -10.58 6.90 2.21
CA ARG A 81 -11.20 6.06 3.27
C ARG A 81 -12.49 5.40 2.80
N ALA A 82 -13.38 6.15 2.15
CA ALA A 82 -14.65 5.63 1.65
C ALA A 82 -14.46 4.52 0.59
N LYS A 83 -13.36 4.58 -0.17
CA LYS A 83 -12.97 3.61 -1.21
C LYS A 83 -12.12 2.44 -0.69
N GLY A 84 -12.00 2.25 0.62
CA GLY A 84 -11.31 1.10 1.22
C GLY A 84 -9.78 1.06 1.05
N ILE A 85 -9.14 2.12 0.58
CA ILE A 85 -7.71 2.12 0.17
C ILE A 85 -6.75 1.76 1.32
N TYR A 86 -7.16 2.00 2.58
CA TYR A 86 -6.44 1.54 3.76
C TYR A 86 -6.13 0.03 3.73
N ALA A 87 -7.08 -0.81 3.29
CA ALA A 87 -6.92 -2.26 3.33
C ALA A 87 -5.84 -2.75 2.34
N ILE A 88 -5.82 -2.20 1.12
CA ILE A 88 -4.77 -2.46 0.13
C ILE A 88 -3.39 -2.05 0.65
N LEU A 89 -3.27 -0.86 1.28
CA LEU A 89 -2.01 -0.39 1.84
C LEU A 89 -1.55 -1.23 3.05
N ARG A 90 -2.48 -1.80 3.82
CA ARG A 90 -2.19 -2.73 4.93
C ARG A 90 -1.62 -4.05 4.41
N GLU A 91 -2.21 -4.66 3.38
CA GLU A 91 -1.69 -5.92 2.82
C GLU A 91 -0.34 -5.69 2.10
N LEU A 92 -0.17 -4.55 1.42
CA LEU A 92 1.12 -4.10 0.87
C LEU A 92 2.21 -4.01 1.95
N ASP A 93 1.91 -3.43 3.12
CA ASP A 93 2.85 -3.34 4.24
C ASP A 93 3.15 -4.70 4.88
N LYS A 94 2.13 -5.55 5.08
CA LYS A 94 2.32 -6.94 5.56
C LYS A 94 3.24 -7.74 4.64
N ALA A 95 3.05 -7.67 3.31
CA ALA A 95 3.93 -8.30 2.35
C ALA A 95 5.37 -7.78 2.51
N THR A 96 5.51 -6.45 2.57
CA THR A 96 6.81 -5.74 2.69
C THR A 96 7.59 -6.17 3.94
N ASN A 97 6.92 -6.37 5.07
CA ASN A 97 7.56 -6.79 6.31
C ASN A 97 7.77 -8.31 6.43
N THR A 98 6.97 -9.12 5.73
CA THR A 98 7.10 -10.59 5.71
C THR A 98 8.43 -11.06 5.09
N GLY A 99 8.91 -10.37 4.06
CA GLY A 99 10.21 -10.68 3.45
C GLY A 99 11.40 -10.55 4.43
N ILE A 100 11.35 -9.55 5.32
CA ILE A 100 12.42 -9.21 6.26
C ILE A 100 12.53 -10.24 7.39
N SER A 101 11.39 -10.75 7.87
CA SER A 101 11.33 -11.67 9.02
C SER A 101 11.99 -13.03 8.78
N SER A 102 12.20 -13.42 7.52
CA SER A 102 12.81 -14.70 7.16
C SER A 102 14.33 -14.79 7.39
N THR A 103 15.04 -13.66 7.51
CA THR A 103 16.51 -13.63 7.58
C THR A 103 17.08 -13.63 9.01
N THR A 104 16.39 -13.00 9.97
CA THR A 104 16.86 -12.84 11.35
C THR A 104 16.90 -14.17 12.13
N SER A 105 16.05 -15.13 11.76
CA SER A 105 15.95 -16.45 12.40
C SER A 105 17.10 -17.40 12.05
N ALA A 106 17.90 -17.10 11.03
CA ALA A 106 18.95 -17.99 10.53
C ALA A 106 20.35 -17.74 11.14
N ILE A 107 20.56 -16.61 11.84
CA ILE A 107 21.91 -16.16 12.25
C ILE A 107 22.33 -16.71 13.63
N LYS A 108 21.43 -17.34 14.40
CA LYS A 108 21.72 -17.79 15.78
C LYS A 108 22.11 -19.26 15.94
N SER A 109 22.31 -20.02 14.86
CA SER A 109 22.69 -21.43 14.97
C SER A 109 23.42 -21.98 13.74
N SER A 110 24.76 -21.87 13.72
CA SER A 110 25.68 -23.03 13.69
C SER A 110 27.13 -22.56 13.55
N ALA A 111 27.98 -22.91 14.51
CA ALA A 111 29.42 -22.97 14.28
C ALA A 111 29.78 -24.39 13.86
N ASN A 112 30.72 -24.52 12.90
CA ASN A 112 31.25 -25.79 12.37
C ASN A 112 30.20 -26.52 11.47
N ASP A 113 30.49 -27.06 10.29
CA ASP A 113 31.71 -27.67 9.73
C ASP A 113 31.68 -27.60 8.18
N ALA A 114 32.77 -27.99 7.49
CA ALA A 114 32.93 -27.78 6.04
C ALA A 114 32.79 -29.05 5.19
N THR A 115 31.85 -29.04 4.22
CA THR A 115 31.94 -29.70 2.90
C THR A 115 30.71 -29.32 2.06
N GLY A 116 30.85 -29.20 0.73
CA GLY A 116 29.76 -28.70 -0.12
C GLY A 116 29.47 -29.53 -1.36
N VAL A 117 28.25 -29.40 -1.89
CA VAL A 117 27.82 -29.64 -3.29
C VAL A 117 26.71 -28.62 -3.62
N ALA A 118 26.58 -28.19 -4.88
CA ALA A 118 25.80 -27.04 -5.32
C ALA A 118 24.51 -27.36 -6.12
N VAL A 119 23.82 -26.28 -6.57
CA VAL A 119 22.66 -26.21 -7.51
C VAL A 119 21.29 -26.46 -6.83
N SER A 120 20.16 -25.75 -7.08
CA SER A 120 19.78 -24.69 -8.04
C SER A 120 18.79 -23.62 -7.49
N ASN A 121 18.84 -22.42 -8.07
CA ASN A 121 17.72 -21.55 -8.53
C ASN A 121 16.44 -21.37 -7.67
N ALA A 122 16.51 -20.50 -6.66
CA ALA A 122 15.34 -19.79 -6.10
C ALA A 122 15.70 -18.46 -5.39
N LYS A 123 16.87 -17.87 -5.71
CA LYS A 123 17.49 -16.80 -4.90
C LYS A 123 17.46 -15.40 -5.52
N GLU A 124 17.39 -15.27 -6.85
CA GLU A 124 17.42 -13.94 -7.51
C GLU A 124 16.16 -13.11 -7.25
N ALA A 125 14.96 -13.68 -7.40
CA ALA A 125 13.71 -12.99 -7.10
C ALA A 125 13.61 -12.52 -5.63
N LYS A 126 14.26 -13.23 -4.70
CA LYS A 126 14.24 -12.91 -3.26
C LYS A 126 15.26 -11.84 -2.85
N SER A 127 16.20 -11.50 -3.72
CA SER A 127 17.20 -10.45 -3.44
C SER A 127 16.70 -9.04 -3.76
N CYS A 128 15.66 -8.89 -4.58
CA CYS A 128 15.15 -7.58 -5.01
C CYS A 128 14.42 -6.83 -3.88
N TYR A 129 13.77 -7.58 -2.98
CA TYR A 129 12.95 -7.04 -1.88
C TYR A 129 13.69 -6.19 -0.83
N MET A 130 15.02 -6.22 -0.85
CA MET A 130 15.86 -5.76 0.26
C MET A 130 16.38 -4.32 0.12
N ILE A 131 15.72 -3.46 -0.68
CA ILE A 131 15.97 -2.00 -0.69
C ILE A 131 14.65 -1.20 -0.73
N VAL A 132 13.76 -1.44 0.24
CA VAL A 132 12.79 -0.40 0.62
C VAL A 132 13.53 0.62 1.49
N ASP A 133 14.06 1.66 0.81
CA ASP A 133 14.62 2.88 1.40
C ASP A 133 13.79 3.37 2.60
N SER A 134 14.42 3.73 3.72
CA SER A 134 13.73 3.98 5.00
C SER A 134 12.75 5.15 4.97
N ALA A 135 12.90 6.06 3.99
CA ALA A 135 11.90 7.10 3.71
C ALA A 135 10.57 6.54 3.17
N GLN A 136 10.60 5.39 2.47
CA GLN A 136 9.41 4.77 1.89
C GLN A 136 8.55 4.06 2.93
N THR A 137 9.15 3.25 3.80
CA THR A 137 8.43 2.66 4.94
C THR A 137 7.83 3.76 5.82
N SER A 138 8.57 4.85 6.07
CA SER A 138 8.03 6.03 6.76
C SER A 138 6.79 6.63 6.07
N THR A 139 6.79 6.72 4.73
CA THR A 139 5.67 7.28 3.95
C THR A 139 4.46 6.34 3.93
N LEU A 140 4.67 5.03 3.75
CA LEU A 140 3.60 4.03 3.76
C LEU A 140 2.93 3.95 5.14
N HIS A 141 3.71 3.86 6.23
CA HIS A 141 3.17 3.91 7.59
C HIS A 141 2.40 5.20 7.88
N SER A 142 2.88 6.34 7.35
CA SER A 142 2.17 7.62 7.48
C SER A 142 0.82 7.62 6.77
N LEU A 143 0.74 7.06 5.55
CA LEU A 143 -0.54 6.87 4.84
C LEU A 143 -1.50 5.95 5.59
N ILE A 144 -1.02 4.81 6.08
CA ILE A 144 -1.79 3.86 6.89
C ILE A 144 -2.36 4.57 8.12
N GLY A 145 -1.53 5.36 8.83
CA GLY A 145 -1.96 6.16 9.98
C GLY A 145 -2.97 7.27 9.67
N ILE A 146 -2.88 7.91 8.49
CA ILE A 146 -3.84 8.91 8.02
C ILE A 146 -5.20 8.27 7.67
N LEU A 147 -5.19 7.11 7.02
CA LEU A 147 -6.40 6.48 6.51
C LEU A 147 -7.12 5.59 7.53
N ILE A 148 -6.42 5.00 8.51
CA ILE A 148 -7.05 4.18 9.56
C ILE A 148 -7.93 4.99 10.51
N ARG A 149 -7.59 6.25 10.79
CA ARG A 149 -8.35 7.13 11.70
C ARG A 149 -9.32 8.01 10.92
N TYR A 150 -10.57 8.07 11.34
CA TYR A 150 -11.53 9.05 10.82
C TYR A 150 -11.30 10.42 11.47
N GLU A 151 -11.56 11.50 10.73
CA GLU A 151 -11.40 12.87 11.28
C GLU A 151 -12.32 13.11 12.49
N THR A 152 -13.48 12.46 12.54
CA THR A 152 -14.41 12.48 13.69
C THR A 152 -13.88 11.79 14.95
N GLU A 153 -12.83 10.98 14.84
CA GLU A 153 -12.13 10.34 15.97
C GLU A 153 -10.90 11.16 16.42
N MET A 154 -10.58 12.21 15.67
CA MET A 154 -9.46 13.13 15.92
C MET A 154 -9.94 14.54 16.28
N ASP A 155 -11.25 14.74 16.42
CA ASP A 155 -11.86 16.00 16.83
C ASP A 155 -11.61 16.19 18.33
N VAL A 156 -10.47 16.81 18.66
CA VAL A 156 -10.19 17.28 20.03
C VAL A 156 -11.17 18.39 20.32
N ASP A 157 -11.88 18.32 21.46
CA ASP A 157 -12.81 19.37 21.88
C ASP A 157 -12.09 20.73 21.80
N PRO A 158 -12.61 21.71 21.03
CA PRO A 158 -11.98 23.03 20.90
C PRO A 158 -11.95 23.83 22.21
N ASN A 159 -12.48 23.29 23.31
CA ASN A 159 -12.44 23.85 24.67
C ASN A 159 -11.49 23.10 25.64
N LEU A 160 -10.63 22.20 25.14
CA LEU A 160 -9.63 21.47 25.95
C LEU A 160 -8.33 22.28 26.17
#